data_AF-E6SKR3-F1
#
_entry.id   AF-E6SKR3-F1
#
_cell.length_a   1.000
_cell.length_b   1.000
_cell.length_c   1.000
_cell.angle_alpha   90.00
_cell.angle_beta   90.00
_cell.angle_gamma   90.00
#
_symmetry.space_group_name_H-M   'P 1'
#
loop_
_entity.id
_entity.type
_entity.pdbx_description
1 polymer ?
#
loop_
_entity_poly.entity_id
_entity_poly.type
_entity_poly.pdbx_seq_one_letter_code
_entity_poly.pdbx_strand_id
1 'polypeptide(L)'
;MHPARVRKAGVCGAVLAVLVAVLLVHWQVAIPPHVRLTPDAVRQLGPGLPLPVAVRADPPGVLDVGGPRGPAGSTTRLPLSLEGLRPGVARLEMSLFGWMPLRPVTVEVVPRVEVIPGGQAVGVMVQARGVLVVDYAPVPLDDGRTVDPARQAGLRPGDLILRVDGEAVDSDAEVVELIDRAGRQGRAVELEVRRGEQVFRRSLNPVYNRDQQRFAIGIWVRDRVAGVGTLTFYHPDSGRYAALGHVVADPETQVPLPVGEGRILPARITAVEPSRRGDPGEKIGFVAPGARALGTIDRNTPVGIAGRLLDEPRPGPVVRSVPVATAAEVRPGPAQIITVVDGETPEIFDVEIQRVTAAGDGRDLVLRVTDRDLLARTGGIVQGMSGSPILQDGRLVGAVTHVFVNDTTRGYGVLAERMVEAAGLDEPAPVATGPALPAGAPPGVPAAGVSGPRTNRNGPRSFAVDATSRRDTPFRMSDIVEEFSPGDGRSCHSA
;
A
#
# COMPACT_ATOMS: atom_id res chain seq x y z
N MET A 1 -74.37 3.17 29.15
CA MET A 1 -73.27 3.65 28.28
C MET A 1 -71.92 3.46 28.98
N HIS A 2 -71.17 2.37 28.77
CA HIS A 2 -69.73 2.28 29.14
C HIS A 2 -68.88 1.13 28.53
N PRO A 3 -69.27 0.36 27.48
CA PRO A 3 -68.36 -0.66 26.91
C PRO A 3 -67.39 -0.14 25.83
N ALA A 4 -67.68 1.00 25.18
CA ALA A 4 -66.90 1.48 24.03
C ALA A 4 -65.58 2.20 24.40
N ARG A 5 -65.49 2.83 25.59
CA ARG A 5 -64.26 3.51 26.06
C ARG A 5 -63.19 2.52 26.53
N VAL A 6 -63.60 1.41 27.14
CA VAL A 6 -62.69 0.35 27.62
C VAL A 6 -62.03 -0.38 26.45
N ARG A 7 -62.77 -0.67 25.36
CA ARG A 7 -62.21 -1.28 24.14
C ARG A 7 -61.18 -0.38 23.44
N LYS A 8 -61.41 0.94 23.36
CA LYS A 8 -60.44 1.87 22.75
C LYS A 8 -59.16 2.01 23.59
N ALA A 9 -59.28 2.04 24.92
CA ALA A 9 -58.12 2.05 25.80
C ALA A 9 -57.28 0.77 25.68
N GLY A 10 -57.93 -0.41 25.57
CA GLY A 10 -57.24 -1.68 25.36
C GLY A 10 -56.50 -1.76 24.01
N VAL A 11 -57.10 -1.25 22.93
CA VAL A 11 -56.45 -1.20 21.61
C VAL A 11 -55.27 -0.22 21.60
N CYS A 12 -55.39 0.97 22.20
CA CYS A 12 -54.27 1.90 22.33
C CYS A 12 -53.12 1.31 23.16
N GLY A 13 -53.42 0.61 24.25
CA GLY A 13 -52.40 -0.08 25.06
C GLY A 13 -51.68 -1.18 24.29
N ALA A 14 -52.41 -1.98 23.51
CA ALA A 14 -51.83 -3.03 22.67
C ALA A 14 -50.92 -2.46 21.56
N VAL A 15 -51.36 -1.38 20.88
CA VAL A 15 -50.55 -0.72 19.85
C VAL A 15 -49.27 -0.11 20.45
N LEU A 16 -49.36 0.51 21.63
CA LEU A 16 -48.19 1.04 22.32
C LEU A 16 -47.21 -0.08 22.72
N ALA A 17 -47.71 -1.21 23.22
CA ALA A 17 -46.88 -2.35 23.57
C ALA A 17 -46.15 -2.93 22.34
N VAL A 18 -46.83 -3.02 21.20
CA VAL A 18 -46.21 -3.47 19.93
C VAL A 18 -45.16 -2.47 19.46
N LEU A 19 -45.43 -1.16 19.51
CA LEU A 19 -44.45 -0.13 19.14
C LEU A 19 -43.21 -0.17 20.05
N VAL A 20 -43.38 -0.36 21.36
CA VAL A 20 -42.28 -0.52 22.31
C VAL A 20 -41.49 -1.79 22.02
N ALA A 21 -42.15 -2.91 21.72
CA ALA A 21 -41.49 -4.16 21.36
C ALA A 21 -40.69 -4.04 20.05
N VAL A 22 -41.26 -3.39 19.02
CA VAL A 22 -40.57 -3.13 17.74
C VAL A 22 -39.36 -2.22 17.95
N LEU A 23 -39.51 -1.17 18.77
CA LEU A 23 -38.40 -0.27 19.11
C LEU A 23 -37.28 -1.02 19.86
N LEU A 24 -37.63 -1.91 20.80
CA LEU A 24 -36.68 -2.74 21.55
C LEU A 24 -35.95 -3.73 20.65
N VAL A 25 -36.63 -4.36 19.69
CA VAL A 25 -36.01 -5.25 18.71
C VAL A 25 -35.06 -4.46 17.81
N HIS A 26 -35.49 -3.31 17.30
CA HIS A 26 -34.64 -2.42 16.50
C HIS A 26 -33.38 -2.00 17.27
N TRP A 27 -33.51 -1.73 18.57
CA TRP A 27 -32.40 -1.44 19.47
C TRP A 27 -31.40 -2.58 19.61
N GLN A 28 -31.88 -3.81 19.80
CA GLN A 28 -31.00 -4.98 19.91
C GLN A 28 -30.24 -5.27 18.61
N VAL A 29 -30.82 -4.93 17.46
CA VAL A 29 -30.15 -5.02 16.15
C VAL A 29 -29.15 -3.89 15.94
N ALA A 30 -29.40 -2.70 16.50
CA ALA A 30 -28.53 -1.53 16.34
C ALA A 30 -27.22 -1.61 17.12
N ILE A 31 -27.12 -2.46 18.15
CA ILE A 31 -25.90 -2.62 18.95
C ILE A 31 -25.04 -3.75 18.35
N PRO A 32 -23.82 -3.47 17.85
CA PRO A 32 -22.95 -4.49 17.29
C PRO A 32 -22.49 -5.51 18.37
N PRO A 33 -22.39 -6.80 18.03
CA PRO A 33 -21.94 -7.82 18.98
C PRO A 33 -20.45 -7.74 19.31
N HIS A 34 -19.66 -7.17 18.41
CA HIS A 34 -18.22 -7.02 18.53
C HIS A 34 -17.82 -5.58 18.18
N VAL A 35 -16.94 -4.99 19.00
CA VAL A 35 -16.39 -3.66 18.80
C VAL A 35 -14.87 -3.76 18.93
N ARG A 36 -14.13 -3.22 17.96
CA ARG A 36 -12.68 -3.03 18.08
C ARG A 36 -12.36 -1.57 18.36
N LEU A 37 -11.40 -1.34 19.25
CA LEU A 37 -10.86 -0.03 19.62
C LEU A 37 -9.34 -0.10 19.71
N THR A 38 -8.66 1.03 19.53
CA THR A 38 -7.28 1.20 19.97
C THR A 38 -7.28 1.89 21.35
N PRO A 39 -6.16 1.88 22.09
CA PRO A 39 -5.99 2.75 23.24
C PRO A 39 -6.33 4.21 22.90
N ASP A 40 -6.98 4.91 23.83
CA ASP A 40 -7.47 6.29 23.78
C ASP A 40 -8.56 6.57 22.72
N ALA A 41 -8.99 5.57 21.95
CA ALA A 41 -10.07 5.73 20.99
C ALA A 41 -11.43 5.79 21.69
N VAL A 42 -12.18 6.87 21.43
CA VAL A 42 -13.53 7.06 21.95
C VAL A 42 -14.56 6.68 20.88
N ARG A 43 -15.49 5.79 21.21
CA ARG A 43 -16.57 5.35 20.32
C ARG A 43 -17.93 5.41 21.01
N GLN A 44 -18.92 5.95 20.30
CA GLN A 44 -20.31 5.92 20.76
C GLN A 44 -20.98 4.59 20.41
N LEU A 45 -21.68 3.99 21.37
CA LEU A 45 -22.40 2.73 21.23
C LEU A 45 -23.88 2.90 21.54
N GLY A 46 -24.71 2.44 20.60
CA GLY A 46 -26.16 2.38 20.74
C GLY A 46 -26.91 3.62 20.22
N PRO A 47 -28.25 3.59 20.29
CA PRO A 47 -29.12 4.59 19.66
C PRO A 47 -29.11 5.94 20.39
N GLY A 48 -29.39 7.03 19.66
CA GLY A 48 -29.33 8.42 20.15
C GLY A 48 -30.43 8.85 21.14
N LEU A 49 -31.12 7.90 21.78
CA LEU A 49 -32.18 8.14 22.76
C LEU A 49 -31.59 8.02 24.18
N PRO A 50 -31.73 9.04 25.04
CA PRO A 50 -31.04 9.11 26.34
C PRO A 50 -31.70 8.23 27.41
N LEU A 51 -31.74 6.91 27.19
CA LEU A 51 -32.30 5.96 28.15
C LEU A 51 -31.25 5.52 29.18
N PRO A 52 -31.64 5.34 30.45
CA PRO A 52 -30.76 4.81 31.50
C PRO A 52 -30.30 3.38 31.20
N VAL A 53 -28.99 3.16 31.22
CA VAL A 53 -28.36 1.84 31.07
C VAL A 53 -27.37 1.64 32.20
N ALA A 54 -27.47 0.49 32.88
CA ALA A 54 -26.42 0.02 33.76
C ALA A 54 -25.43 -0.81 32.95
N VAL A 55 -24.13 -0.52 33.11
CA VAL A 55 -23.07 -1.15 32.32
C VAL A 55 -21.99 -1.73 33.23
N ARG A 56 -21.47 -2.90 32.85
CA ARG A 56 -20.33 -3.56 33.48
C ARG A 56 -19.36 -4.06 32.42
N ALA A 57 -18.08 -3.75 32.58
CA ALA A 57 -17.00 -4.28 31.74
C ALA A 57 -16.22 -5.35 32.52
N ASP A 58 -15.93 -6.48 31.89
CA ASP A 58 -15.15 -7.58 32.47
C ASP A 58 -14.08 -8.08 31.49
N PRO A 59 -12.78 -8.08 31.82
CA PRO A 59 -12.19 -7.59 33.07
C PRO A 59 -12.16 -6.07 33.19
N PRO A 60 -12.13 -5.51 34.42
CA PRO A 60 -12.04 -4.07 34.63
C PRO A 60 -10.71 -3.49 34.12
N GLY A 61 -10.75 -2.21 33.73
CA GLY A 61 -9.57 -1.45 33.31
C GLY A 61 -9.09 -1.73 31.90
N VAL A 62 -9.82 -2.51 31.09
CA VAL A 62 -9.60 -2.59 29.62
C VAL A 62 -10.30 -1.42 28.91
N LEU A 63 -11.46 -1.01 29.44
CA LEU A 63 -12.32 0.04 28.88
C LEU A 63 -12.77 0.99 29.96
N ASP A 64 -12.90 2.27 29.62
CA ASP A 64 -13.73 3.23 30.33
C ASP A 64 -15.10 3.34 29.64
N VAL A 65 -16.15 3.44 30.45
CA VAL A 65 -17.55 3.43 29.99
C VAL A 65 -18.28 4.58 30.67
N GLY A 66 -18.54 5.65 29.93
CA GLY A 66 -19.27 6.82 30.43
C GLY A 66 -18.55 8.16 30.34
N GLY A 67 -17.40 8.23 29.67
CA GLY A 67 -16.57 9.43 29.61
C GLY A 67 -15.76 9.64 30.89
N PRO A 68 -14.85 10.63 30.92
CA PRO A 68 -13.78 10.68 31.90
C PRO A 68 -14.33 10.84 33.32
N ARG A 69 -14.20 9.78 34.13
CA ARG A 69 -14.48 9.67 35.58
C ARG A 69 -15.83 9.06 36.01
N GLY A 70 -16.14 7.83 35.59
CA GLY A 70 -17.19 7.01 36.23
C GLY A 70 -16.65 5.67 36.76
N PRO A 71 -16.86 5.29 38.04
CA PRO A 71 -16.41 3.99 38.54
C PRO A 71 -17.17 2.84 37.85
N ALA A 72 -16.50 1.69 37.72
CA ALA A 72 -17.07 0.45 37.20
C ALA A 72 -18.38 0.11 37.94
N GLY A 73 -19.50 0.10 37.21
CA GLY A 73 -20.87 -0.04 37.76
C GLY A 73 -21.73 1.23 37.65
N SER A 74 -21.44 2.14 36.72
CA SER A 74 -22.20 3.38 36.55
C SER A 74 -23.54 3.14 35.84
N THR A 75 -24.61 3.75 36.37
CA THR A 75 -25.84 3.98 35.60
C THR A 75 -25.58 5.20 34.73
N THR A 76 -25.54 5.01 33.42
CA THR A 76 -25.29 6.07 32.45
C THR A 76 -26.46 6.14 31.45
N ARG A 77 -26.33 6.94 30.39
CA ARG A 77 -27.33 7.06 29.33
C ARG A 77 -26.76 6.68 27.99
N LEU A 78 -27.61 6.20 27.11
CA LEU A 78 -27.26 6.01 25.70
C LEU A 78 -27.20 7.36 24.95
N PRO A 79 -26.37 7.48 23.89
CA PRO A 79 -25.36 6.51 23.47
C PRO A 79 -24.19 6.42 24.47
N LEU A 80 -23.67 5.21 24.69
CA LEU A 80 -22.53 4.97 25.59
C LEU A 80 -21.24 5.44 24.96
N SER A 81 -20.44 6.21 25.69
CA SER A 81 -19.07 6.54 25.28
C SER A 81 -18.11 5.47 25.80
N LEU A 82 -17.51 4.69 24.91
CA LEU A 82 -16.49 3.70 25.19
C LEU A 82 -15.12 4.27 24.90
N GLU A 83 -14.18 4.17 25.82
CA GLU A 83 -12.78 4.55 25.63
C GLU A 83 -11.87 3.34 25.91
N GLY A 84 -11.01 3.00 24.95
CA GLY A 84 -10.02 1.93 25.14
C GLY A 84 -8.89 2.39 26.07
N LEU A 85 -8.65 1.68 27.17
CA LEU A 85 -7.59 2.05 28.11
C LEU A 85 -6.28 1.29 27.87
N ARG A 86 -6.37 -0.03 27.69
CA ARG A 86 -5.21 -0.89 27.46
C ARG A 86 -5.58 -2.08 26.58
N PRO A 87 -4.62 -2.67 25.85
CA PRO A 87 -4.88 -3.84 25.03
C PRO A 87 -5.48 -4.99 25.83
N GLY A 88 -6.48 -5.65 25.25
CA GLY A 88 -7.20 -6.76 25.87
C GLY A 88 -8.63 -6.88 25.36
N VAL A 89 -9.29 -7.97 25.74
CA VAL A 89 -10.70 -8.22 25.42
C VAL A 89 -11.51 -8.00 26.68
N ALA A 90 -12.55 -7.18 26.61
CA ALA A 90 -13.53 -7.03 27.68
C ALA A 90 -14.95 -7.23 27.18
N ARG A 91 -15.75 -7.92 27.99
CA ARG A 91 -17.16 -8.16 27.75
C ARG A 91 -17.97 -7.07 28.45
N LEU A 92 -18.74 -6.34 27.66
CA LEU A 92 -19.65 -5.30 28.11
C LEU A 92 -21.04 -5.90 28.33
N GLU A 93 -21.42 -6.04 29.59
CA GLU A 93 -22.76 -6.43 30.01
C GLU A 93 -23.60 -5.19 30.27
N MET A 94 -24.81 -5.15 29.73
CA MET A 94 -25.67 -3.98 29.78
C MET A 94 -27.09 -4.36 30.18
N SER A 95 -27.75 -3.51 30.95
CA SER A 95 -29.18 -3.64 31.25
C SER A 95 -29.90 -2.29 31.14
N LEU A 96 -30.98 -2.26 30.38
CA LEU A 96 -31.84 -1.10 30.22
C LEU A 96 -32.74 -0.96 31.45
N PHE A 97 -32.87 0.26 31.98
CA PHE A 97 -33.64 0.55 33.20
C PHE A 97 -33.22 -0.28 34.43
N GLY A 98 -32.05 -0.94 34.40
CA GLY A 98 -31.51 -1.77 35.48
C GLY A 98 -32.11 -3.18 35.63
N TRP A 99 -33.12 -3.55 34.84
CA TRP A 99 -33.78 -4.86 34.95
C TRP A 99 -33.88 -5.63 33.64
N MET A 100 -33.83 -4.95 32.48
CA MET A 100 -33.97 -5.59 31.17
C MET A 100 -32.59 -5.84 30.57
N PRO A 101 -32.09 -7.09 30.51
CA PRO A 101 -30.77 -7.39 29.98
C PRO A 101 -30.71 -7.10 28.48
N LEU A 102 -29.63 -6.45 28.05
CA LEU A 102 -29.29 -6.27 26.64
C LEU A 102 -28.26 -7.33 26.22
N ARG A 103 -28.13 -7.51 24.91
CA ARG A 103 -27.11 -8.38 24.34
C ARG A 103 -25.71 -7.89 24.80
N PRO A 104 -24.86 -8.79 25.35
CA PRO A 104 -23.50 -8.40 25.72
C PRO A 104 -22.69 -8.08 24.47
N VAL A 105 -21.79 -7.10 24.59
CA VAL A 105 -20.90 -6.67 23.51
C VAL A 105 -19.49 -7.05 23.88
N THR A 106 -18.78 -7.75 22.99
CA THR A 106 -17.35 -8.00 23.17
C THR A 106 -16.59 -6.82 22.59
N VAL A 107 -15.80 -6.17 23.42
CA VAL A 107 -14.96 -5.05 23.00
C VAL A 107 -13.51 -5.48 23.09
N GLU A 108 -12.81 -5.46 21.97
CA GLU A 108 -11.40 -5.80 21.85
C GLU A 108 -10.61 -4.50 21.67
N VAL A 109 -9.76 -4.19 22.65
CA VAL A 109 -8.78 -3.12 22.55
C VAL A 109 -7.51 -3.74 21.97
N VAL A 110 -7.19 -3.41 20.72
CA VAL A 110 -6.00 -3.91 20.03
C VAL A 110 -4.84 -2.93 20.24
N PRO A 111 -3.59 -3.41 20.42
CA PRO A 111 -2.42 -2.53 20.44
C PRO A 111 -2.37 -1.68 19.18
N ARG A 112 -1.92 -0.44 19.35
CA ARG A 112 -1.73 0.46 18.23
C ARG A 112 -0.48 0.03 17.46
N VAL A 113 -0.56 -0.02 16.13
CA VAL A 113 0.64 -0.24 15.32
C VAL A 113 1.55 0.97 15.53
N GLU A 114 2.77 0.70 15.99
CA GLU A 114 3.83 1.70 16.10
C GLU A 114 4.90 1.44 15.06
N VAL A 115 5.40 2.51 14.46
CA VAL A 115 6.40 2.45 13.39
C VAL A 115 7.42 3.55 13.58
N ILE A 116 8.61 3.37 13.02
CA ILE A 116 9.60 4.42 12.92
C ILE A 116 9.41 5.13 11.58
N PRO A 117 9.15 6.45 11.56
CA PRO A 117 9.11 7.22 10.33
C PRO A 117 10.46 7.15 9.61
N GLY A 118 10.42 6.92 8.30
CA GLY A 118 11.60 6.88 7.46
C GLY A 118 11.99 8.27 6.97
N GLY A 119 11.64 8.56 5.72
CA GLY A 119 12.02 9.75 4.97
C GLY A 119 13.26 9.58 4.09
N GLN A 120 13.95 8.44 4.18
CA GLN A 120 15.16 8.15 3.39
C GLN A 120 14.82 8.00 1.91
N ALA A 121 15.70 8.52 1.04
CA ALA A 121 15.64 8.25 -0.38
C ALA A 121 16.04 6.80 -0.66
N VAL A 122 15.22 6.11 -1.45
CA VAL A 122 15.45 4.72 -1.85
C VAL A 122 15.37 4.57 -3.35
N GLY A 123 16.34 3.86 -3.93
CA GLY A 123 16.23 3.34 -5.29
C GLY A 123 15.31 2.14 -5.28
N VAL A 124 14.23 2.19 -6.04
CA VAL A 124 13.25 1.12 -6.16
C VAL A 124 13.57 0.35 -7.42
N MET A 125 13.70 -0.96 -7.33
CA MET A 125 13.85 -1.83 -8.51
C MET A 125 12.86 -2.98 -8.40
N VAL A 126 11.93 -3.05 -9.35
CA VAL A 126 10.90 -4.09 -9.41
C VAL A 126 11.06 -4.83 -10.73
N GLN A 127 11.25 -6.14 -10.64
CA GLN A 127 11.19 -7.07 -11.77
C GLN A 127 9.84 -7.80 -11.73
N ALA A 128 9.14 -7.77 -12.87
CA ALA A 128 7.87 -8.45 -13.00
C ALA A 128 8.06 -9.96 -13.13
N ARG A 129 7.02 -10.74 -12.79
CA ARG A 129 6.90 -12.13 -13.30
C ARG A 129 6.34 -12.07 -14.71
N GLY A 130 7.08 -12.55 -15.69
CA GLY A 130 6.77 -12.29 -17.10
C GLY A 130 7.36 -10.97 -17.61
N VAL A 131 7.16 -10.72 -18.90
CA VAL A 131 7.77 -9.60 -19.63
C VAL A 131 6.68 -8.73 -20.25
N LEU A 132 6.69 -7.44 -19.92
CA LEU A 132 5.68 -6.47 -20.34
C LEU A 132 5.94 -5.99 -21.77
N VAL A 133 4.89 -5.95 -22.59
CA VAL A 133 4.89 -5.27 -23.90
C VAL A 133 4.68 -3.78 -23.68
N VAL A 134 5.69 -2.98 -24.01
CA VAL A 134 5.70 -1.53 -23.76
C VAL A 134 5.15 -0.76 -24.96
N ASP A 135 5.57 -1.12 -26.17
CA ASP A 135 5.12 -0.48 -27.41
C ASP A 135 5.27 -1.42 -28.61
N TYR A 136 4.71 -1.04 -29.76
CA TYR A 136 4.99 -1.69 -31.03
C TYR A 136 6.33 -1.21 -31.62
N ALA A 137 6.99 -2.08 -32.36
CA ALA A 137 8.27 -1.82 -33.01
C ALA A 137 8.28 -2.44 -34.42
N PRO A 138 7.60 -1.84 -35.43
CA PRO A 138 7.51 -2.43 -36.76
C PRO A 138 8.87 -2.84 -37.33
N VAL A 139 8.95 -4.07 -37.84
CA VAL A 139 10.19 -4.66 -38.36
C VAL A 139 10.40 -4.21 -39.81
N PRO A 140 11.54 -3.58 -40.15
CA PRO A 140 11.84 -3.19 -41.52
C PRO A 140 12.18 -4.40 -42.39
N LEU A 141 11.68 -4.39 -43.63
CA LEU A 141 11.94 -5.37 -44.69
C LEU A 141 12.91 -4.82 -45.72
N ASP A 142 13.50 -5.71 -46.51
CA ASP A 142 14.48 -5.41 -47.56
C ASP A 142 13.94 -4.49 -48.68
N ASP A 143 12.63 -4.49 -48.89
CA ASP A 143 11.96 -3.67 -49.90
C ASP A 143 11.53 -2.29 -49.39
N GLY A 144 11.98 -1.91 -48.18
CA GLY A 144 11.68 -0.63 -47.54
C GLY A 144 10.30 -0.58 -46.85
N ARG A 145 9.51 -1.65 -46.88
CA ARG A 145 8.27 -1.75 -46.09
C ARG A 145 8.58 -2.13 -44.65
N THR A 146 7.59 -1.95 -43.78
CA THR A 146 7.62 -2.47 -42.41
C THR A 146 6.49 -3.46 -42.18
N VAL A 147 6.70 -4.42 -41.29
CA VAL A 147 5.70 -5.40 -40.86
C VAL A 147 5.61 -5.46 -39.35
N ASP A 148 4.43 -5.79 -38.84
CA ASP A 148 4.17 -5.83 -37.40
C ASP A 148 3.47 -7.16 -37.02
N PRO A 149 4.23 -8.26 -36.91
CA PRO A 149 3.69 -9.59 -36.63
C PRO A 149 2.87 -9.65 -35.33
N ALA A 150 3.36 -9.00 -34.28
CA ALA A 150 2.72 -8.93 -32.97
C ALA A 150 1.38 -8.21 -33.01
N ARG A 151 1.32 -7.03 -33.67
CA ARG A 151 0.07 -6.28 -33.81
C ARG A 151 -0.96 -7.04 -34.64
N GLN A 152 -0.53 -7.71 -35.71
CA GLN A 152 -1.40 -8.57 -36.53
C GLN A 152 -1.93 -9.76 -35.73
N ALA A 153 -1.13 -10.31 -34.80
CA ALA A 153 -1.55 -11.33 -33.86
C ALA A 153 -2.43 -10.79 -32.70
N GLY A 154 -2.64 -9.47 -32.63
CA GLY A 154 -3.50 -8.83 -31.63
C GLY A 154 -2.87 -8.65 -30.25
N LEU A 155 -1.54 -8.74 -30.14
CA LEU A 155 -0.80 -8.26 -28.98
C LEU A 155 -0.93 -6.74 -28.87
N ARG A 156 -0.84 -6.22 -27.65
CA ARG A 156 -1.00 -4.79 -27.35
C ARG A 156 -0.02 -4.35 -26.27
N PRO A 157 0.39 -3.07 -26.27
CA PRO A 157 1.00 -2.45 -25.09
C PRO A 157 0.17 -2.72 -23.84
N GLY A 158 0.84 -3.07 -22.74
CA GLY A 158 0.21 -3.52 -21.49
C GLY A 158 -0.01 -5.04 -21.39
N ASP A 159 0.23 -5.80 -22.45
CA ASP A 159 0.23 -7.27 -22.39
C ASP A 159 1.46 -7.78 -21.65
N LEU A 160 1.28 -8.82 -20.82
CA LEU A 160 2.36 -9.47 -20.09
C LEU A 160 2.63 -10.87 -20.68
N ILE A 161 3.78 -11.06 -21.30
CA ILE A 161 4.23 -12.35 -21.83
C ILE A 161 4.69 -13.21 -20.66
N LEU A 162 3.99 -14.32 -20.43
CA LEU A 162 4.30 -15.26 -19.34
C LEU A 162 5.18 -16.40 -19.82
N ARG A 163 4.97 -16.86 -21.07
CA ARG A 163 5.71 -17.98 -21.66
C ARG A 163 5.93 -17.76 -23.14
N VAL A 164 7.04 -18.30 -23.64
CA VAL A 164 7.36 -18.40 -25.07
C VAL A 164 7.63 -19.88 -25.38
N ASP A 165 6.86 -20.47 -26.28
CA ASP A 165 6.87 -21.90 -26.62
C ASP A 165 6.78 -22.84 -25.42
N GLY A 166 6.00 -22.44 -24.41
CA GLY A 166 5.83 -23.20 -23.17
C GLY A 166 6.95 -23.03 -22.15
N GLU A 167 8.06 -22.38 -22.49
CA GLU A 167 9.11 -21.97 -21.55
C GLU A 167 8.66 -20.69 -20.82
N ALA A 168 8.71 -20.69 -19.49
CA ALA A 168 8.41 -19.48 -18.70
C ALA A 168 9.53 -18.46 -18.90
N VAL A 169 9.17 -17.18 -18.98
CA VAL A 169 10.12 -16.08 -19.21
C VAL A 169 9.97 -15.04 -18.13
N ASP A 170 11.10 -14.56 -17.61
CA ASP A 170 11.16 -13.50 -16.60
C ASP A 170 12.16 -12.38 -16.98
N SER A 171 12.79 -12.49 -18.15
CA SER A 171 13.61 -11.41 -18.72
C SER A 171 13.35 -11.11 -20.18
N ASP A 172 13.57 -9.85 -20.55
CA ASP A 172 13.53 -9.37 -21.93
C ASP A 172 14.53 -10.13 -22.82
N ALA A 173 15.71 -10.45 -22.29
CA ALA A 173 16.72 -11.26 -22.96
C ALA A 173 16.23 -12.67 -23.32
N GLU A 174 15.54 -13.36 -22.40
CA GLU A 174 14.97 -14.69 -22.65
C GLU A 174 13.94 -14.65 -23.77
N VAL A 175 13.03 -13.66 -23.75
CA VAL A 175 12.02 -13.48 -24.80
C VAL A 175 12.69 -13.28 -26.16
N VAL A 176 13.70 -12.42 -26.23
CA VAL A 176 14.46 -12.17 -27.46
C VAL A 176 15.16 -13.44 -27.95
N GLU A 177 15.82 -14.19 -27.08
CA GLU A 177 16.51 -15.43 -27.44
C GLU A 177 15.54 -16.50 -27.96
N LEU A 178 14.41 -16.69 -27.29
CA LEU A 178 13.37 -17.65 -27.66
C LEU A 178 12.77 -17.34 -29.03
N ILE A 179 12.46 -16.06 -29.30
CA ILE A 179 11.93 -15.61 -30.59
C ILE A 179 12.98 -15.78 -31.70
N ASP A 180 14.23 -15.41 -31.44
CA ASP A 180 15.30 -15.52 -32.43
C ASP A 180 15.56 -16.99 -32.79
N ARG A 181 15.60 -17.87 -31.78
CA ARG A 181 15.72 -19.32 -31.95
C ARG A 181 14.57 -19.89 -32.79
N ALA A 182 13.34 -19.48 -32.55
CA ALA A 182 12.18 -19.89 -33.35
C ALA A 182 12.31 -19.44 -34.82
N GLY A 183 12.67 -18.18 -35.04
CA GLY A 183 12.83 -17.61 -36.37
C GLY A 183 13.94 -18.29 -37.18
N ARG A 184 15.09 -18.57 -36.57
CA ARG A 184 16.20 -19.31 -37.21
C ARG A 184 15.82 -20.73 -37.62
N GLN A 185 14.86 -21.33 -36.94
CA GLN A 185 14.31 -22.65 -37.26
C GLN A 185 13.16 -22.59 -38.29
N GLY A 186 12.76 -21.39 -38.73
CA GLY A 186 11.66 -21.19 -39.66
C GLY A 186 10.29 -21.56 -39.09
N ARG A 187 10.15 -21.58 -37.77
CA ARG A 187 8.90 -21.96 -37.09
C ARG A 187 8.17 -20.75 -36.51
N ALA A 188 6.87 -20.90 -36.35
CA ALA A 188 6.08 -19.98 -35.55
C ALA A 188 6.51 -20.05 -34.07
N VAL A 189 6.31 -18.95 -33.36
CA VAL A 189 6.45 -18.85 -31.91
C VAL A 189 5.06 -18.78 -31.29
N GLU A 190 4.81 -19.58 -30.24
CA GLU A 190 3.61 -19.48 -29.41
C GLU A 190 3.92 -18.63 -28.16
N LEU A 191 3.11 -17.61 -27.90
CA LEU A 191 3.18 -16.79 -26.70
C LEU A 191 1.98 -17.07 -25.81
N GLU A 192 2.22 -17.30 -24.53
CA GLU A 192 1.18 -17.25 -23.49
C GLU A 192 1.21 -15.86 -22.85
N VAL A 193 0.09 -15.14 -22.94
CA VAL A 193 0.01 -13.71 -22.65
C VAL A 193 -1.13 -13.43 -21.70
N ARG A 194 -0.90 -12.53 -20.73
CA ARG A 194 -1.91 -12.04 -19.82
C ARG A 194 -2.27 -10.58 -20.12
N ARG A 195 -3.56 -10.30 -20.26
CA ARG A 195 -4.13 -8.95 -20.38
C ARG A 195 -5.18 -8.77 -19.30
N GLY A 196 -4.89 -7.96 -18.29
CA GLY A 196 -5.69 -7.90 -17.07
C GLY A 196 -5.74 -9.27 -16.38
N GLU A 197 -6.95 -9.79 -16.18
CA GLU A 197 -7.20 -11.12 -15.58
C GLU A 197 -7.23 -12.27 -16.62
N GLN A 198 -7.22 -11.96 -17.92
CA GLN A 198 -7.35 -12.96 -18.96
C GLN A 198 -5.99 -13.46 -19.43
N VAL A 199 -5.81 -14.78 -19.46
CA VAL A 199 -4.65 -15.46 -20.07
C VAL A 199 -5.08 -16.09 -21.40
N PHE A 200 -4.34 -15.82 -22.47
CA PHE A 200 -4.60 -16.34 -23.81
C PHE A 200 -3.29 -16.63 -24.56
N ARG A 201 -3.41 -17.37 -25.66
CA ARG A 201 -2.26 -17.73 -26.50
C ARG A 201 -2.29 -17.05 -27.86
N ARG A 202 -1.12 -16.73 -28.40
CA ARG A 202 -0.94 -16.21 -29.76
C ARG A 202 0.21 -16.91 -30.46
N SER A 203 -0.05 -17.38 -31.67
CA SER A 203 0.97 -17.92 -32.56
C SER A 203 1.29 -16.89 -33.63
N LEU A 204 2.57 -16.64 -33.88
CA LEU A 204 3.01 -15.68 -34.88
C LEU A 204 4.37 -16.09 -35.46
N ASN A 205 4.67 -15.59 -36.66
CA ASN A 205 5.92 -15.90 -37.35
C ASN A 205 6.94 -14.79 -37.10
N PRO A 206 8.12 -15.09 -36.52
CA PRO A 206 9.20 -14.13 -36.41
C PRO A 206 9.69 -13.68 -37.80
N VAL A 207 10.06 -12.41 -37.93
CA VAL A 207 10.59 -11.81 -39.15
C VAL A 207 12.02 -11.37 -38.90
N TYR A 208 12.92 -11.66 -39.85
CA TYR A 208 14.32 -11.28 -39.71
C TYR A 208 14.48 -9.76 -39.79
N ASN A 209 15.05 -9.16 -38.75
CA ASN A 209 15.39 -7.74 -38.70
C ASN A 209 16.89 -7.59 -39.02
N ARG A 210 17.20 -6.99 -40.17
CA ARG A 210 18.61 -6.78 -40.59
C ARG A 210 19.36 -5.79 -39.70
N ASP A 211 18.71 -4.76 -39.19
CA ASP A 211 19.38 -3.75 -38.37
C ASP A 211 19.86 -4.36 -37.05
N GLN A 212 19.08 -5.29 -36.50
CA GLN A 212 19.39 -5.98 -35.24
C GLN A 212 20.08 -7.34 -35.44
N GLN A 213 20.21 -7.82 -36.68
CA GLN A 213 20.77 -9.15 -37.04
C GLN A 213 20.12 -10.32 -36.26
N ARG A 214 18.79 -10.26 -36.07
CA ARG A 214 18.01 -11.28 -35.35
C ARG A 214 16.57 -11.31 -35.82
N PHE A 215 15.86 -12.41 -35.57
CA PHE A 215 14.42 -12.45 -35.77
C PHE A 215 13.69 -11.70 -34.66
N ALA A 216 12.65 -10.97 -35.05
CA ALA A 216 11.82 -10.16 -34.18
C ALA A 216 10.34 -10.31 -34.55
N ILE A 217 9.47 -9.97 -33.61
CA ILE A 217 8.01 -10.00 -33.81
C ILE A 217 7.37 -8.60 -33.78
N GLY A 218 8.18 -7.56 -33.64
CA GLY A 218 7.73 -6.18 -33.78
C GLY A 218 7.16 -5.53 -32.51
N ILE A 219 7.75 -5.80 -31.35
CA ILE A 219 7.39 -5.17 -30.06
C ILE A 219 8.62 -4.74 -29.29
N TRP A 220 8.44 -3.71 -28.47
CA TRP A 220 9.32 -3.36 -27.36
C TRP A 220 8.84 -4.07 -26.10
N VAL A 221 9.78 -4.69 -25.39
CA VAL A 221 9.50 -5.42 -24.17
C VAL A 221 10.41 -4.94 -23.03
N ARG A 222 9.92 -5.09 -21.81
CA ARG A 222 10.63 -4.72 -20.58
C ARG A 222 10.22 -5.66 -19.45
N ASP A 223 11.17 -6.03 -18.61
CA ASP A 223 10.99 -6.94 -17.47
C ASP A 223 11.15 -6.24 -16.11
N ARG A 224 11.70 -5.02 -16.08
CA ARG A 224 11.99 -4.27 -14.86
C ARG A 224 11.73 -2.78 -14.97
N VAL A 225 11.34 -2.19 -13.84
CA VAL A 225 11.20 -0.74 -13.66
C VAL A 225 12.09 -0.32 -12.49
N ALA A 226 12.75 0.82 -12.64
CA ALA A 226 13.64 1.40 -11.65
C ALA A 226 13.40 2.90 -11.50
N GLY A 227 13.63 3.46 -10.31
CA GLY A 227 13.49 4.89 -10.04
C GLY A 227 13.73 5.23 -8.57
N VAL A 228 13.42 6.45 -8.16
CA VAL A 228 13.78 7.00 -6.83
C VAL A 228 12.54 7.35 -6.02
N GLY A 229 12.35 6.65 -4.90
CA GLY A 229 11.25 6.88 -3.97
C GLY A 229 11.68 7.31 -2.58
N THR A 230 10.71 7.34 -1.67
CA THR A 230 10.95 7.56 -0.24
C THR A 230 10.45 6.39 0.59
N LEU A 231 11.30 5.91 1.51
CA LEU A 231 10.91 4.97 2.55
C LEU A 231 9.96 5.68 3.53
N THR A 232 8.71 5.22 3.64
CA THR A 232 7.72 5.90 4.49
C THR A 232 7.90 5.53 5.96
N PHE A 233 7.83 4.25 6.28
CA PHE A 233 8.01 3.81 7.65
C PHE A 233 8.47 2.37 7.69
N TYR A 234 8.97 1.95 8.85
CA TYR A 234 9.25 0.56 9.13
C TYR A 234 8.86 0.19 10.56
N HIS A 235 8.45 -1.05 10.73
CA HIS A 235 8.12 -1.64 12.02
C HIS A 235 9.38 -2.20 12.67
N PRO A 236 9.78 -1.72 13.87
CA PRO A 236 11.07 -2.04 14.46
C PRO A 236 11.26 -3.55 14.72
N ASP A 237 10.23 -4.26 15.18
CA ASP A 237 10.41 -5.66 15.58
C ASP A 237 10.38 -6.65 14.40
N SER A 238 9.63 -6.31 13.35
CA SER A 238 9.35 -7.23 12.25
C SER A 238 10.18 -6.91 11.01
N GLY A 239 10.79 -5.72 10.95
CA GLY A 239 11.48 -5.20 9.77
C GLY A 239 10.56 -4.96 8.57
N ARG A 240 9.24 -5.12 8.73
CA ARG A 240 8.26 -4.78 7.68
C ARG A 240 8.30 -3.28 7.42
N TYR A 241 8.20 -2.88 6.17
CA TYR A 241 8.19 -1.46 5.79
C TYR A 241 7.15 -1.17 4.72
N ALA A 242 6.85 0.12 4.55
CA ALA A 242 6.13 0.66 3.40
C ALA A 242 6.87 1.86 2.78
N ALA A 243 6.72 2.06 1.47
CA ALA A 243 7.34 3.15 0.72
C ALA A 243 6.46 3.63 -0.44
N LEU A 244 6.78 4.82 -0.99
CA LEU A 244 6.08 5.53 -2.10
C LEU A 244 4.67 6.04 -1.80
N GLY A 245 3.76 5.22 -1.28
CA GLY A 245 2.36 5.65 -1.14
C GLY A 245 1.52 5.53 -2.43
N HIS A 246 2.09 5.03 -3.53
CA HIS A 246 1.35 4.63 -4.75
C HIS A 246 1.94 3.36 -5.39
N VAL A 247 1.17 2.78 -6.32
CA VAL A 247 1.58 1.60 -7.08
C VAL A 247 2.77 1.90 -8.01
N VAL A 248 3.71 0.97 -8.11
CA VAL A 248 4.76 0.99 -9.14
C VAL A 248 4.19 0.42 -10.43
N ALA A 249 4.17 1.25 -11.47
CA ALA A 249 3.69 0.92 -12.80
C ALA A 249 4.74 1.31 -13.86
N ASP A 250 4.59 0.73 -15.04
CA ASP A 250 5.43 1.05 -16.19
C ASP A 250 5.13 2.46 -16.75
N PRO A 251 6.16 3.32 -16.97
CA PRO A 251 6.03 4.72 -17.40
C PRO A 251 5.07 4.94 -18.57
N GLU A 252 5.16 4.07 -19.57
CA GLU A 252 4.52 4.24 -20.86
C GLU A 252 3.12 3.62 -20.90
N THR A 253 2.96 2.44 -20.28
CA THR A 253 1.68 1.70 -20.33
C THR A 253 0.78 1.94 -19.12
N GLN A 254 1.32 2.51 -18.04
CA GLN A 254 0.68 2.66 -16.74
C GLN A 254 0.17 1.34 -16.13
N VAL A 255 0.65 0.20 -16.63
CA VAL A 255 0.26 -1.11 -16.11
C VAL A 255 1.03 -1.39 -14.82
N PRO A 256 0.35 -1.70 -13.69
CA PRO A 256 1.00 -2.15 -12.47
C PRO A 256 1.82 -3.41 -12.71
N LEU A 257 3.07 -3.42 -12.26
CA LEU A 257 3.91 -4.60 -12.40
C LEU A 257 3.58 -5.62 -11.30
N PRO A 258 3.25 -6.88 -11.66
CA PRO A 258 3.12 -7.96 -10.69
C PRO A 258 4.50 -8.25 -10.11
N VAL A 259 4.66 -8.13 -8.79
CA VAL A 259 5.97 -8.31 -8.16
C VAL A 259 6.46 -9.75 -8.32
N GLY A 260 7.55 -9.95 -9.07
CA GLY A 260 8.29 -11.19 -9.11
C GLY A 260 9.42 -11.18 -8.09
N GLU A 261 10.41 -10.33 -8.38
CA GLU A 261 11.49 -9.99 -7.47
C GLU A 261 11.57 -8.47 -7.39
N GLY A 262 11.73 -7.92 -6.18
CA GLY A 262 11.98 -6.51 -6.04
C GLY A 262 12.83 -6.20 -4.83
N ARG A 263 13.50 -5.05 -4.91
CA ARG A 263 14.41 -4.58 -3.86
C ARG A 263 14.42 -3.07 -3.80
N ILE A 264 14.58 -2.58 -2.59
CA ILE A 264 14.94 -1.19 -2.34
C ILE A 264 16.43 -1.10 -2.02
N LEU A 265 17.06 -0.05 -2.52
CA LEU A 265 18.48 0.25 -2.37
C LEU A 265 18.62 1.64 -1.74
N PRO A 266 19.67 1.90 -0.95
CA PRO A 266 19.96 3.27 -0.54
C PRO A 266 20.21 4.14 -1.77
N ALA A 267 19.56 5.31 -1.85
CA ALA A 267 19.79 6.28 -2.90
C ALA A 267 20.34 7.59 -2.33
N ARG A 268 21.19 8.24 -3.11
CA ARG A 268 21.70 9.58 -2.83
C ARG A 268 21.09 10.56 -3.82
N ILE A 269 20.50 11.64 -3.29
CA ILE A 269 20.00 12.76 -4.07
C ILE A 269 21.18 13.67 -4.40
N THR A 270 21.36 13.95 -5.69
CA THR A 270 22.43 14.83 -6.20
C THR A 270 21.92 16.20 -6.60
N ALA A 271 20.67 16.26 -7.01
CA ALA A 271 20.02 17.50 -7.42
C ALA A 271 18.51 17.34 -7.31
N VAL A 272 17.83 18.49 -7.26
CA VAL A 272 16.38 18.58 -7.46
C VAL A 272 16.14 19.54 -8.60
N GLU A 273 15.40 19.07 -9.61
CA GLU A 273 14.82 19.94 -10.62
C GLU A 273 13.55 20.57 -10.02
N PRO A 274 13.52 21.90 -9.80
CA PRO A 274 12.41 22.52 -9.08
C PRO A 274 11.09 22.45 -9.86
N SER A 275 10.02 22.12 -9.13
CA SER A 275 8.65 22.13 -9.63
C SER A 275 8.18 23.54 -10.02
N ARG A 276 7.34 23.62 -11.05
CA ARG A 276 6.69 24.84 -11.54
C ARG A 276 5.27 24.53 -11.98
N ARG A 277 4.44 25.55 -12.15
CA ARG A 277 3.09 25.34 -12.67
C ARG A 277 3.12 24.63 -14.03
N GLY A 278 2.47 23.47 -14.12
CA GLY A 278 2.45 22.61 -15.31
C GLY A 278 3.61 21.60 -15.39
N ASP A 279 4.58 21.68 -14.48
CA ASP A 279 5.78 20.84 -14.46
C ASP A 279 6.10 20.41 -13.01
N PRO A 280 5.90 19.13 -12.66
CA PRO A 280 6.10 18.65 -11.31
C PRO A 280 7.56 18.75 -10.83
N GLY A 281 8.56 18.92 -11.71
CA GLY A 281 9.96 18.78 -11.34
C GLY A 281 10.29 17.38 -10.80
N GLU A 282 11.54 17.12 -10.43
CA GLU A 282 11.96 15.79 -9.96
C GLU A 282 13.21 15.78 -9.10
N LYS A 283 13.29 14.80 -8.21
CA LYS A 283 14.54 14.42 -7.54
C LYS A 283 15.41 13.60 -8.49
N ILE A 284 16.66 14.03 -8.64
CA ILE A 284 17.68 13.32 -9.41
C ILE A 284 18.61 12.64 -8.41
N GLY A 285 18.66 11.32 -8.46
CA GLY A 285 19.47 10.52 -7.54
C GLY A 285 20.21 9.40 -8.25
N PHE A 286 21.14 8.79 -7.51
CA PHE A 286 21.81 7.58 -7.97
C PHE A 286 21.91 6.57 -6.84
N VAL A 287 21.95 5.30 -7.22
CA VAL A 287 22.31 4.21 -6.32
C VAL A 287 23.78 3.90 -6.54
N ALA A 288 24.55 3.76 -5.45
CA ALA A 288 25.96 3.43 -5.55
C ALA A 288 26.16 2.05 -6.23
N PRO A 289 27.12 1.90 -7.16
CA PRO A 289 27.43 0.60 -7.75
C PRO A 289 27.77 -0.43 -6.67
N GLY A 290 27.15 -1.60 -6.75
CA GLY A 290 27.34 -2.66 -5.75
C GLY A 290 26.71 -2.38 -4.39
N ALA A 291 25.85 -1.36 -4.26
CA ALA A 291 25.05 -1.15 -3.06
C ALA A 291 24.27 -2.41 -2.70
N ARG A 292 24.37 -2.79 -1.43
CA ARG A 292 23.58 -3.88 -0.88
C ARG A 292 22.11 -3.46 -0.84
N ALA A 293 21.22 -4.40 -1.11
CA ALA A 293 19.78 -4.17 -0.93
C ALA A 293 19.48 -3.79 0.52
N LEU A 294 18.78 -2.66 0.70
CA LEU A 294 18.27 -2.20 1.99
C LEU A 294 17.06 -3.05 2.42
N GLY A 295 16.27 -3.53 1.46
CA GLY A 295 15.09 -4.33 1.73
C GLY A 295 14.58 -5.05 0.48
N THR A 296 13.72 -6.04 0.69
CA THR A 296 12.98 -6.73 -0.38
C THR A 296 11.70 -5.98 -0.70
N ILE A 297 11.10 -6.23 -1.85
CA ILE A 297 9.73 -5.83 -2.20
C ILE A 297 8.95 -7.11 -2.43
N ASP A 298 7.91 -7.33 -1.65
CA ASP A 298 7.02 -8.49 -1.78
C ASP A 298 5.57 -8.10 -2.14
N ARG A 299 5.23 -6.82 -2.02
CA ARG A 299 3.92 -6.27 -2.37
C ARG A 299 4.06 -4.97 -3.14
N ASN A 300 3.26 -4.84 -4.21
CA ASN A 300 3.05 -3.62 -4.96
C ASN A 300 1.54 -3.35 -4.96
N THR A 301 1.12 -2.32 -4.24
CA THR A 301 -0.29 -2.06 -3.94
C THR A 301 -0.68 -0.65 -4.37
N PRO A 302 -1.99 -0.32 -4.48
CA PRO A 302 -2.43 1.04 -4.80
C PRO A 302 -1.90 2.12 -3.86
N VAL A 303 -1.50 1.76 -2.63
CA VAL A 303 -1.04 2.69 -1.58
C VAL A 303 0.46 2.57 -1.30
N GLY A 304 1.24 2.02 -2.23
CA GLY A 304 2.68 1.88 -2.07
C GLY A 304 3.21 0.46 -2.24
N ILE A 305 4.52 0.35 -2.12
CA ILE A 305 5.22 -0.93 -2.02
C ILE A 305 5.44 -1.30 -0.56
N ALA A 306 5.49 -2.60 -0.28
CA ALA A 306 5.86 -3.12 1.02
C ALA A 306 6.82 -4.31 0.88
N GLY A 307 7.55 -4.57 1.97
CA GLY A 307 8.46 -5.70 2.05
C GLY A 307 9.16 -5.76 3.40
N ARG A 308 10.35 -6.35 3.43
CA ARG A 308 11.15 -6.52 4.64
C ARG A 308 12.54 -5.90 4.49
N LEU A 309 12.95 -5.12 5.48
CA LEU A 309 14.30 -4.59 5.59
C LEU A 309 15.31 -5.72 5.82
N LEU A 310 16.42 -5.64 5.11
CA LEU A 310 17.57 -6.53 5.23
C LEU A 310 18.73 -5.87 5.99
N ASP A 311 18.65 -4.56 6.16
CA ASP A 311 19.60 -3.72 6.89
C ASP A 311 18.83 -2.53 7.49
N GLU A 312 19.41 -1.90 8.52
CA GLU A 312 18.79 -0.72 9.13
C GLU A 312 19.00 0.52 8.23
N PRO A 313 17.93 1.28 7.93
CA PRO A 313 18.08 2.56 7.25
C PRO A 313 18.92 3.51 8.08
N ARG A 314 19.62 4.44 7.42
CA ARG A 314 20.31 5.53 8.12
C ARG A 314 19.31 6.26 9.04
N PRO A 315 19.67 6.56 10.30
CA PRO A 315 18.76 7.24 11.21
C PRO A 315 18.22 8.55 10.62
N GLY A 316 16.90 8.69 10.65
CA GLY A 316 16.21 9.93 10.30
C GLY A 316 16.11 10.88 11.50
N PRO A 317 15.44 12.04 11.32
CA PRO A 317 15.24 13.01 12.40
C PRO A 317 14.29 12.50 13.50
N VAL A 318 13.50 11.47 13.21
CA VAL A 318 12.65 10.77 14.19
C VAL A 318 13.14 9.32 14.31
N VAL A 319 13.81 9.02 15.42
CA VAL A 319 14.39 7.68 15.68
C VAL A 319 13.53 6.81 16.61
N ARG A 320 12.54 7.39 17.28
CA ARG A 320 11.62 6.67 18.17
C ARG A 320 10.41 6.15 17.39
N SER A 321 9.83 5.05 17.86
CA SER A 321 8.53 4.60 17.37
C SER A 321 7.47 5.67 17.64
N VAL A 322 6.58 5.85 16.66
CA VAL A 322 5.39 6.70 16.78
C VAL A 322 4.15 5.87 16.44
N PRO A 323 3.02 6.14 17.08
CA PRO A 323 1.78 5.47 16.75
C PRO A 323 1.27 5.90 15.37
N VAL A 324 0.64 4.96 14.66
CA VAL A 324 -0.09 5.23 13.42
C VAL A 324 -1.48 5.78 13.73
N ALA A 325 -1.85 6.90 13.11
CA ALA A 325 -3.17 7.52 13.24
C ALA A 325 -4.22 6.81 12.38
N THR A 326 -5.42 6.65 12.93
CA THR A 326 -6.60 6.25 12.17
C THR A 326 -7.15 7.44 11.37
N ALA A 327 -7.93 7.19 10.30
CA ALA A 327 -8.58 8.26 9.52
C ALA A 327 -9.33 9.27 10.41
N ALA A 328 -9.98 8.79 11.48
CA ALA A 328 -10.80 9.60 12.37
C ALA A 328 -9.97 10.56 13.25
N GLU A 329 -8.69 10.27 13.46
CA GLU A 329 -7.79 11.10 14.26
C GLU A 329 -7.06 12.15 13.43
N VAL A 330 -7.00 11.98 12.10
CA VAL A 330 -6.36 12.95 11.20
C VAL A 330 -7.27 14.16 10.99
N ARG A 331 -6.71 15.37 11.12
CA ARG A 331 -7.48 16.61 11.04
C ARG A 331 -6.81 17.62 10.10
N PRO A 332 -7.59 18.51 9.45
CA PRO A 332 -7.02 19.67 8.80
C PRO A 332 -6.25 20.54 9.80
N GLY A 333 -5.10 21.06 9.39
CA GLY A 333 -4.22 21.89 10.22
C GLY A 333 -2.73 21.61 10.00
N PRO A 334 -1.86 22.17 10.86
CA PRO A 334 -0.42 22.00 10.76
C PRO A 334 0.00 20.53 10.84
N ALA A 335 1.00 20.18 10.05
CA ALA A 335 1.64 18.88 10.01
C ALA A 335 3.08 19.04 9.51
N GLN A 336 3.82 17.94 9.46
CA GLN A 336 5.20 17.91 9.01
C GLN A 336 5.43 16.77 8.04
N ILE A 337 6.29 16.96 7.04
CA ILE A 337 6.80 15.88 6.20
C ILE A 337 8.27 15.59 6.48
N ILE A 338 8.69 14.35 6.28
CA ILE A 338 10.11 13.96 6.33
C ILE A 338 10.56 13.56 4.93
N THR A 339 11.55 14.25 4.36
CA THR A 339 12.08 13.90 3.02
C THR A 339 13.54 14.27 2.84
N VAL A 340 14.21 13.61 1.90
CA VAL A 340 15.56 13.99 1.44
C VAL A 340 15.44 14.90 0.22
N VAL A 341 16.07 16.07 0.29
CA VAL A 341 16.20 17.03 -0.81
C VAL A 341 17.66 17.25 -1.22
N ASP A 342 18.63 16.88 -0.38
CA ASP A 342 20.05 16.86 -0.74
C ASP A 342 20.77 15.69 -0.02
N GLY A 343 21.66 15.02 -0.75
CA GLY A 343 22.45 13.91 -0.22
C GLY A 343 21.59 12.71 0.20
N GLU A 344 21.77 12.24 1.44
CA GLU A 344 21.11 11.05 1.97
C GLU A 344 20.34 11.34 3.27
N THR A 345 20.34 12.58 3.73
CA THR A 345 19.86 12.95 5.07
C THR A 345 18.40 13.39 5.01
N PRO A 346 17.48 12.69 5.69
CA PRO A 346 16.09 13.13 5.77
C PRO A 346 15.97 14.37 6.66
N GLU A 347 15.19 15.35 6.21
CA GLU A 347 14.92 16.61 6.89
C GLU A 347 13.41 16.73 7.17
N ILE A 348 13.03 17.49 8.20
CA ILE A 348 11.63 17.79 8.54
C ILE A 348 11.24 19.11 7.90
N PHE A 349 10.09 19.16 7.22
CA PHE A 349 9.54 20.38 6.63
C PHE A 349 8.08 20.56 7.03
N ASP A 350 7.70 21.80 7.31
CA ASP A 350 6.32 22.14 7.68
C ASP A 350 5.35 22.11 6.48
N VAL A 351 4.19 21.50 6.70
CA VAL A 351 3.08 21.44 5.76
C VAL A 351 1.75 21.71 6.47
N GLU A 352 0.69 21.92 5.70
CA GLU A 352 -0.67 22.03 6.20
C GLU A 352 -1.57 20.99 5.53
N ILE A 353 -2.23 20.14 6.32
CA ILE A 353 -3.31 19.29 5.84
C ILE A 353 -4.54 20.17 5.64
N GLN A 354 -4.96 20.35 4.39
CA GLN A 354 -6.09 21.21 4.04
C GLN A 354 -7.41 20.45 4.05
N ARG A 355 -7.39 19.14 3.75
CA ARG A 355 -8.59 18.32 3.67
C ARG A 355 -8.26 16.85 3.94
N VAL A 356 -9.21 16.17 4.59
CA VAL A 356 -9.22 14.71 4.80
C VAL A 356 -10.50 14.16 4.18
N THR A 357 -10.39 13.17 3.30
CA THR A 357 -11.53 12.59 2.53
C THR A 357 -11.73 11.11 2.81
N ALA A 358 -10.67 10.39 3.18
CA ALA A 358 -10.65 8.93 3.32
C ALA A 358 -11.24 8.19 2.09
N ALA A 359 -11.03 8.72 0.88
CA ALA A 359 -11.75 8.33 -0.33
C ALA A 359 -11.46 6.91 -0.85
N GLY A 360 -10.27 6.35 -0.60
CA GLY A 360 -9.94 4.98 -1.06
C GLY A 360 -8.94 4.88 -2.19
N ASP A 361 -8.59 6.01 -2.80
CA ASP A 361 -7.98 6.10 -4.14
C ASP A 361 -6.59 6.76 -4.13
N GLY A 362 -5.91 6.77 -2.97
CA GLY A 362 -4.61 7.44 -2.80
C GLY A 362 -4.69 8.96 -2.65
N ARG A 363 -5.91 9.52 -2.55
CA ARG A 363 -6.19 10.97 -2.38
C ARG A 363 -6.92 11.26 -1.07
N ASP A 364 -6.50 10.58 -0.01
CA ASP A 364 -7.13 10.68 1.30
C ASP A 364 -6.89 12.02 1.97
N LEU A 365 -5.74 12.62 1.67
CA LEU A 365 -5.28 13.89 2.20
C LEU A 365 -5.03 14.85 1.05
N VAL A 366 -5.35 16.13 1.27
CA VAL A 366 -4.81 17.23 0.46
C VAL A 366 -3.91 18.05 1.36
N LEU A 367 -2.64 18.15 1.01
CA LEU A 367 -1.64 18.92 1.75
C LEU A 367 -1.15 20.13 0.96
N ARG A 368 -0.63 21.12 1.67
CA ARG A 368 0.10 22.27 1.12
C ARG A 368 1.44 22.40 1.84
N VAL A 369 2.52 22.57 1.08
CA VAL A 369 3.84 22.91 1.61
C VAL A 369 3.83 24.35 2.11
N THR A 370 4.18 24.54 3.38
CA THR A 370 4.27 25.87 4.01
C THR A 370 5.70 26.24 4.38
N ASP A 371 6.60 25.26 4.41
CA ASP A 371 8.02 25.44 4.69
C ASP A 371 8.72 26.28 3.60
N ARG A 372 9.38 27.36 4.04
CA ARG A 372 10.03 28.31 3.11
C ARG A 372 11.31 27.76 2.50
N ASP A 373 12.06 26.94 3.24
CA ASP A 373 13.30 26.37 2.72
C ASP A 373 13.00 25.31 1.67
N LEU A 374 12.01 24.43 1.95
CA LEU A 374 11.57 23.44 0.98
C LEU A 374 11.08 24.11 -0.31
N LEU A 375 10.22 25.13 -0.20
CA LEU A 375 9.71 25.88 -1.35
C LEU A 375 10.83 26.56 -2.14
N ALA A 376 11.84 27.13 -1.47
CA ALA A 376 12.98 27.76 -2.13
C ALA A 376 13.84 26.76 -2.91
N ARG A 377 14.03 25.55 -2.36
CA ARG A 377 14.88 24.50 -2.95
C ARG A 377 14.18 23.72 -4.07
N THR A 378 12.86 23.59 -4.02
CA THR A 378 12.12 22.61 -4.83
C THR A 378 10.91 23.17 -5.57
N GLY A 379 10.49 24.41 -5.27
CA GLY A 379 9.28 25.02 -5.84
C GLY A 379 7.95 24.43 -5.32
N GLY A 380 7.98 23.45 -4.43
CA GLY A 380 6.79 22.72 -3.99
C GLY A 380 7.06 21.23 -3.78
N ILE A 381 6.06 20.40 -4.04
CA ILE A 381 6.20 18.95 -4.06
C ILE A 381 6.78 18.57 -5.42
N VAL A 382 7.88 17.81 -5.42
CA VAL A 382 8.50 17.28 -6.64
C VAL A 382 8.33 15.76 -6.70
N GLN A 383 8.48 15.21 -7.90
CA GLN A 383 8.53 13.75 -8.06
C GLN A 383 9.67 13.15 -7.22
N GLY A 384 9.38 12.03 -6.55
CA GLY A 384 10.31 11.33 -5.67
C GLY A 384 10.23 11.78 -4.21
N MET A 385 9.40 12.79 -3.91
CA MET A 385 8.88 13.00 -2.55
C MET A 385 7.77 12.01 -2.21
N SER A 386 7.19 11.33 -3.20
CA SER A 386 6.30 10.20 -3.01
C SER A 386 6.86 9.22 -1.95
N GLY A 387 6.07 9.02 -0.91
CA GLY A 387 6.38 8.19 0.26
C GLY A 387 6.89 8.98 1.46
N SER A 388 7.06 10.31 1.34
CA SER A 388 7.51 11.16 2.46
C SER A 388 6.50 11.09 3.62
N PRO A 389 6.92 10.66 4.83
CA PRO A 389 6.03 10.49 5.97
C PRO A 389 5.40 11.79 6.39
N ILE A 390 4.08 11.79 6.63
CA ILE A 390 3.34 12.94 7.16
C ILE A 390 3.10 12.69 8.65
N LEU A 391 3.61 13.58 9.48
CA LEU A 391 3.44 13.59 10.93
C LEU A 391 2.48 14.70 11.37
N GLN A 392 1.55 14.37 12.25
CA GLN A 392 0.67 15.34 12.92
C GLN A 392 0.45 14.87 14.37
N ASP A 393 0.55 15.80 15.32
CA ASP A 393 0.36 15.54 16.75
C ASP A 393 1.22 14.38 17.30
N GLY A 394 2.45 14.23 16.79
CA GLY A 394 3.37 13.17 17.19
C GLY A 394 3.02 11.77 16.69
N ARG A 395 2.09 11.67 15.72
CA ARG A 395 1.64 10.41 15.09
C ARG A 395 1.97 10.39 13.62
N LEU A 396 2.16 9.20 13.05
CA LEU A 396 2.22 9.02 11.60
C LEU A 396 0.80 9.01 11.04
N VAL A 397 0.46 9.99 10.22
CA VAL A 397 -0.90 10.15 9.69
C VAL A 397 -1.03 9.77 8.22
N GLY A 398 0.06 9.82 7.46
CA GLY A 398 0.05 9.49 6.06
C GLY A 398 1.40 9.52 5.38
N ALA A 399 1.36 9.47 4.06
CA ALA A 399 2.51 9.71 3.19
C ALA A 399 2.11 10.60 2.02
N VAL A 400 3.04 11.45 1.56
CA VAL A 400 2.87 12.23 0.32
C VAL A 400 2.79 11.27 -0.87
N THR A 401 1.90 11.52 -1.81
CA THR A 401 1.76 10.73 -3.05
C THR A 401 2.07 11.61 -4.26
N HIS A 402 1.06 12.29 -4.81
CA HIS A 402 1.14 12.99 -6.10
C HIS A 402 1.03 14.51 -5.93
N VAL A 403 1.78 15.27 -6.72
CA VAL A 403 1.68 16.74 -6.79
C VAL A 403 0.52 17.21 -7.65
N PHE A 404 -0.07 18.37 -7.33
CA PHE A 404 -1.04 19.02 -8.19
C PHE A 404 -0.33 19.74 -9.34
N VAL A 405 -0.59 19.32 -10.59
CA VAL A 405 0.04 19.91 -11.79
C VAL A 405 -0.16 21.43 -11.88
N ASN A 406 -1.31 21.94 -11.42
CA ASN A 406 -1.66 23.36 -11.51
C ASN A 406 -1.23 24.22 -10.30
N ASP A 407 -0.80 23.60 -9.19
CA ASP A 407 -0.31 24.26 -7.96
C ASP A 407 0.68 23.31 -7.28
N THR A 408 1.96 23.40 -7.61
CA THR A 408 3.00 22.48 -7.13
C THR A 408 3.24 22.57 -5.64
N THR A 409 2.79 23.64 -4.98
CA THR A 409 2.83 23.73 -3.52
C THR A 409 1.83 22.79 -2.83
N ARG A 410 0.91 22.18 -3.59
CA ARG A 410 -0.09 21.25 -3.09
C ARG A 410 0.10 19.86 -3.66
N GLY A 411 -0.34 18.87 -2.90
CA GLY A 411 -0.36 17.49 -3.33
C GLY A 411 -1.36 16.65 -2.55
N TYR A 412 -1.44 15.41 -2.96
CA TYR A 412 -2.20 14.37 -2.30
C TYR A 412 -1.33 13.60 -1.30
N GLY A 413 -2.01 12.99 -0.35
CA GLY A 413 -1.42 11.98 0.51
C GLY A 413 -2.38 10.82 0.74
N VAL A 414 -1.81 9.68 1.11
CA VAL A 414 -2.52 8.47 1.51
C VAL A 414 -2.44 8.30 3.01
N LEU A 415 -3.49 7.76 3.64
CA LEU A 415 -3.50 7.52 5.09
C LEU A 415 -2.54 6.40 5.49
N ALA A 416 -1.84 6.61 6.61
CA ALA A 416 -0.84 5.65 7.09
C ALA A 416 -1.47 4.32 7.54
N GLU A 417 -2.70 4.34 8.08
CA GLU A 417 -3.43 3.12 8.44
C GLU A 417 -3.62 2.16 7.25
N ARG A 418 -3.80 2.70 6.04
CA ARG A 418 -3.94 1.89 4.82
C ARG A 418 -2.63 1.29 4.37
N MET A 419 -1.55 2.04 4.53
CA MET A 419 -0.21 1.52 4.24
C MET A 419 0.16 0.41 5.23
N VAL A 420 -0.28 0.51 6.48
CA VAL A 420 -0.14 -0.54 7.50
C VAL A 420 -0.92 -1.80 7.10
N GLU A 421 -2.18 -1.65 6.69
CA GLU A 421 -3.02 -2.76 6.18
C GLU A 421 -2.39 -3.41 4.93
N ALA A 422 -2.01 -2.60 3.95
CA ALA A 422 -1.35 -3.07 2.74
C ALA A 422 -0.01 -3.79 3.03
N ALA A 423 0.73 -3.35 4.06
CA ALA A 423 1.94 -4.01 4.52
C ALA A 423 1.68 -5.29 5.34
N GLY A 424 0.43 -5.56 5.75
CA GLY A 424 0.06 -6.70 6.60
C GLY A 424 0.60 -6.56 8.02
N LEU A 425 0.51 -5.34 8.58
CA LEU A 425 0.94 -4.99 9.93
C LEU A 425 -0.22 -4.81 10.92
N ASP A 426 -1.45 -4.87 10.42
CA ASP A 426 -2.73 -4.78 11.14
C ASP A 426 -3.28 -6.13 11.63
N GLU A 427 -2.69 -7.24 11.18
CA GLU A 427 -3.00 -8.55 11.73
C GLU A 427 -2.34 -8.75 13.11
N PRO A 428 -3.09 -9.17 14.14
CA PRO A 428 -2.46 -9.57 15.39
C PRO A 428 -1.47 -10.68 15.09
N ALA A 429 -0.24 -10.55 15.63
CA ALA A 429 0.73 -11.63 15.59
C ALA A 429 0.01 -12.94 15.99
N PRO A 430 0.15 -14.04 15.22
CA PRO A 430 -0.50 -15.29 15.57
C PRO A 430 -0.16 -15.58 17.02
N VAL A 431 -1.19 -15.63 17.87
CA VAL A 431 -1.04 -16.01 19.27
C VAL A 431 -0.26 -17.30 19.22
N ALA A 432 0.95 -17.30 19.75
CA ALA A 432 1.74 -18.49 19.89
C ALA A 432 0.86 -19.45 20.69
N THR A 433 0.23 -20.39 20.00
CA THR A 433 -0.34 -21.55 20.63
C THR A 433 0.88 -22.23 21.20
N GLY A 434 1.07 -22.10 22.51
CA GLY A 434 2.12 -22.79 23.23
C GLY A 434 2.11 -24.26 22.76
N PRO A 435 3.29 -24.89 22.64
CA PRO A 435 3.42 -26.16 21.94
C PRO A 435 2.33 -27.10 22.44
N ALA A 436 1.43 -27.48 21.53
CA ALA A 436 0.53 -28.59 21.79
C ALA A 436 1.43 -29.77 22.18
N LEU A 437 1.26 -30.24 23.41
CA LEU A 437 1.98 -31.40 23.93
C LEU A 437 1.83 -32.52 22.88
N PRO A 438 2.93 -33.03 22.31
CA PRO A 438 2.83 -34.07 21.30
C PRO A 438 2.24 -35.32 21.95
N ALA A 439 1.11 -35.78 21.40
CA ALA A 439 0.62 -37.13 21.62
C ALA A 439 1.73 -38.11 21.22
N GLY A 440 1.94 -39.12 22.08
CA GLY A 440 3.17 -39.88 22.19
C GLY A 440 3.68 -40.51 20.90
N ALA A 441 5.00 -40.44 20.73
CA ALA A 441 5.76 -41.27 19.79
C ALA A 441 6.55 -42.34 20.56
N PRO A 442 6.66 -43.57 20.02
CA PRO A 442 7.34 -44.70 20.64
C PRO A 442 8.88 -44.57 20.53
N PRO A 443 9.66 -45.32 21.34
CA PRO A 443 11.08 -45.09 21.47
C PRO A 443 11.92 -45.80 20.38
N GLY A 444 12.90 -45.06 19.85
CA GLY A 444 14.26 -45.57 19.62
C GLY A 444 14.65 -45.95 18.19
N VAL A 445 15.51 -45.13 17.56
CA VAL A 445 16.66 -45.55 16.72
C VAL A 445 17.73 -44.44 16.77
N PRO A 446 19.05 -44.72 16.93
CA PRO A 446 20.09 -43.69 17.00
C PRO A 446 20.53 -43.18 15.62
N ALA A 447 20.94 -41.92 15.58
CA ALA A 447 21.49 -41.23 14.42
C ALA A 447 22.93 -41.70 14.11
N ALA A 448 23.17 -42.06 12.85
CA ALA A 448 24.51 -42.22 12.28
C ALA A 448 24.86 -40.93 11.52
N GLY A 449 26.00 -40.33 11.87
CA GLY A 449 26.55 -39.17 11.16
C GLY A 449 27.26 -39.58 9.86
N VAL A 450 27.24 -38.71 8.86
CA VAL A 450 28.23 -38.71 7.78
C VAL A 450 28.52 -37.27 7.32
N SER A 451 29.82 -37.05 7.15
CA SER A 451 30.61 -35.97 6.58
C SER A 451 30.09 -35.32 5.28
N GLY A 452 30.38 -34.03 5.11
CA GLY A 452 30.40 -33.36 3.80
C GLY A 452 31.60 -33.76 2.93
N PRO A 453 31.68 -33.24 1.69
CA PRO A 453 32.95 -32.62 1.28
C PRO A 453 32.85 -31.35 0.41
N ARG A 454 34.00 -30.69 0.43
CA ARG A 454 34.57 -29.54 -0.27
C ARG A 454 34.39 -29.44 -1.82
N THR A 455 34.26 -28.18 -2.26
CA THR A 455 34.92 -27.43 -3.37
C THR A 455 35.16 -28.09 -4.74
N ASN A 456 34.81 -27.38 -5.83
CA ASN A 456 35.81 -27.06 -6.86
C ASN A 456 35.48 -25.79 -7.68
N ARG A 457 36.56 -25.12 -8.10
CA ARG A 457 36.63 -23.97 -9.02
C ARG A 457 36.68 -24.46 -10.47
N ASN A 458 36.06 -23.71 -11.39
CA ASN A 458 36.70 -23.08 -12.57
C ASN A 458 35.63 -22.55 -13.54
N GLY A 459 35.83 -21.33 -14.05
CA GLY A 459 34.94 -20.64 -14.99
C GLY A 459 34.94 -21.21 -16.42
N PRO A 460 34.25 -20.52 -17.34
CA PRO A 460 35.05 -19.68 -18.24
C PRO A 460 34.45 -18.29 -18.54
N ARG A 461 35.36 -17.49 -19.10
CA ARG A 461 35.28 -16.14 -19.64
C ARG A 461 34.14 -15.95 -20.64
N SER A 462 33.50 -14.79 -20.63
CA SER A 462 32.72 -14.25 -21.74
C SER A 462 33.16 -12.82 -22.07
N PHE A 463 33.38 -12.57 -23.36
CA PHE A 463 33.64 -11.27 -23.97
C PHE A 463 32.31 -10.54 -24.24
N ALA A 464 32.39 -9.20 -24.22
CA ALA A 464 31.29 -8.26 -24.39
C ALA A 464 30.79 -8.14 -25.85
N VAL A 465 29.48 -7.96 -26.05
CA VAL A 465 28.91 -6.95 -26.99
C VAL A 465 27.51 -6.51 -26.51
N ASP A 466 27.46 -5.22 -26.18
CA ASP A 466 26.37 -4.23 -26.29
C ASP A 466 24.90 -4.68 -26.15
N ALA A 467 24.46 -4.81 -24.89
CA ALA A 467 23.13 -4.34 -24.54
C ALA A 467 23.28 -2.90 -24.07
N THR A 468 22.60 -1.94 -24.70
CA THR A 468 22.44 -0.58 -24.20
C THR A 468 21.55 -0.59 -22.94
N SER A 469 22.07 -1.22 -21.90
CA SER A 469 21.62 -1.16 -20.52
C SER A 469 22.35 0.01 -19.90
N ARG A 470 21.66 1.13 -19.70
CA ARG A 470 22.11 2.28 -18.91
C ARG A 470 22.42 1.83 -17.48
N ARG A 471 23.60 1.26 -17.22
CA ARG A 471 23.96 0.77 -15.87
C ARG A 471 24.55 1.83 -14.94
N ASP A 472 25.02 2.95 -15.50
CA ASP A 472 25.69 4.02 -14.73
C ASP A 472 25.03 5.41 -14.93
N THR A 473 23.80 5.46 -15.45
CA THR A 473 23.07 6.73 -15.63
C THR A 473 22.34 7.09 -14.33
N PRO A 474 22.34 8.36 -13.89
CA PRO A 474 21.49 8.80 -12.79
C PRO A 474 20.05 8.35 -13.02
N PHE A 475 19.40 7.85 -11.97
CA PHE A 475 17.99 7.50 -12.02
C PHE A 475 17.16 8.76 -11.78
N ARG A 476 16.12 8.92 -12.58
CA ARG A 476 15.13 9.98 -12.41
C ARG A 476 13.89 9.39 -11.76
N MET A 477 13.09 10.21 -11.08
CA MET A 477 11.80 9.71 -10.62
C MET A 477 10.89 9.41 -11.82
N SER A 478 10.98 10.17 -12.90
CA SER A 478 10.25 9.90 -14.15
C SER A 478 10.48 8.51 -14.76
N ASP A 479 11.48 7.76 -14.28
CA ASP A 479 11.67 6.34 -14.64
C ASP A 479 10.64 5.40 -13.95
N ILE A 480 9.85 5.89 -12.98
CA ILE A 480 8.68 5.25 -12.35
C ILE A 480 7.45 6.17 -12.54
N VAL A 481 6.28 5.62 -12.89
CA VAL A 481 5.04 6.43 -12.99
C VAL A 481 4.61 6.96 -11.63
N GLU A 482 4.37 8.28 -11.57
CA GLU A 482 3.38 8.89 -10.67
C GLU A 482 2.11 9.19 -11.49
N GLU A 483 0.93 8.79 -11.00
CA GLU A 483 -0.34 9.05 -11.68
C GLU A 483 -0.68 10.55 -11.61
N PHE A 484 -0.67 11.24 -12.76
CA PHE A 484 -1.00 12.66 -12.79
C PHE A 484 -2.50 12.88 -12.63
N SER A 485 -2.90 13.59 -11.57
CA SER A 485 -4.27 14.07 -11.45
C SER A 485 -4.42 15.42 -12.17
N PRO A 486 -5.13 15.51 -13.30
CA PRO A 486 -5.66 16.80 -13.74
C PRO A 486 -6.59 17.32 -12.64
N GLY A 487 -6.33 18.52 -12.12
CA GLY A 487 -7.12 19.10 -11.04
C GLY A 487 -8.58 19.28 -11.46
N ASP A 488 -9.51 19.04 -10.54
CA ASP A 488 -10.96 19.24 -10.68
C ASP A 488 -11.27 20.68 -11.16
N GLY A 489 -11.34 20.84 -12.48
CA GLY A 489 -11.95 22.00 -13.13
C GLY A 489 -13.43 21.72 -13.34
N ARG A 490 -14.26 22.06 -12.35
CA ARG A 490 -15.69 22.23 -12.61
C ARG A 490 -15.85 23.34 -13.65
N SER A 491 -16.16 22.96 -14.89
CA SER A 491 -16.58 23.90 -15.91
C SER A 491 -18.01 24.37 -15.63
N CYS A 492 -18.15 25.39 -14.81
CA CYS A 492 -19.28 26.30 -14.88
C CYS A 492 -18.97 27.34 -15.97
N HIS A 493 -19.47 27.13 -17.19
CA HIS A 493 -20.36 28.07 -17.87
C HIS A 493 -20.79 27.56 -19.25
N SER A 494 -22.06 27.81 -19.49
CA SER A 494 -22.95 27.48 -20.60
C SER A 494 -22.85 28.45 -21.78
N ALA A 495 -23.41 27.98 -22.91
CA ALA A 495 -23.83 28.73 -24.11
C ALA A 495 -22.74 29.08 -25.13
#